data_AF-A0A327H1V8-F1
#
_entry.id   AF-A0A327H1V8-F1
#
_cell.length_a   1.000
_cell.length_b   1.000
_cell.length_c   1.000
_cell.angle_alpha   90.00
_cell.angle_beta   90.00
_cell.angle_gamma   90.00
#
_symmetry.space_group_name_H-M   'P 1'
#
loop_
_entity.id
_entity.type
_entity.pdbx_description
1 polymer ?
#
loop_
_entity_poly.entity_id
_entity_poly.type
_entity_poly.pdbx_seq_one_letter_code
_entity_poly.pdbx_strand_id
1 'polypeptide(L)'
;MARSGSSRVLRKWWADNPDLHYPMTAYASIISVGSTMWGLLFIMLGGATDPQASSLVPISWACLILGGVGCFFLLPEFFLYISLRSTFEQICSQDNRTEIIRRRKELEDAAESLGSSYKSRVLGIYRQMEIKPNRRWRVAPSTVTSRRKWWSNTNSKLSQVLPNLKPLKNRSTHQAIIVVTTISISMLTLEASIGGMDGLTTSINDLVLGSSEANYPPPYLDPISGILLTFLTMLLWLTSPARPENEEFD
;
A
#
# COMPACT_ATOMS: atom_id res chain seq x y z
N MET A 1 -13.69 -9.26 24.87
CA MET A 1 -13.48 -7.79 24.80
C MET A 1 -12.03 -7.52 24.34
N ALA A 2 -11.78 -7.28 23.04
CA ALA A 2 -10.41 -7.03 22.52
C ALA A 2 -10.34 -6.07 21.30
N ARG A 3 -11.43 -5.32 20.99
CA ARG A 3 -11.53 -4.51 19.76
C ARG A 3 -11.02 -3.05 19.86
N SER A 4 -10.66 -2.55 21.04
CA SER A 4 -10.32 -1.10 21.19
C SER A 4 -8.86 -0.74 20.84
N GLY A 5 -7.92 -1.70 20.96
CA GLY A 5 -6.49 -1.45 20.69
C GLY A 5 -6.17 -1.21 19.22
N SER A 6 -6.75 -2.01 18.32
CA SER A 6 -6.45 -1.95 16.87
C SER A 6 -6.81 -0.61 16.23
N SER A 7 -7.97 -0.03 16.56
CA SER A 7 -8.38 1.28 16.01
C SER A 7 -7.46 2.44 16.46
N ARG A 8 -6.88 2.36 17.67
CA ARG A 8 -5.95 3.36 18.18
C ARG A 8 -4.59 3.22 17.52
N VAL A 9 -4.12 1.99 17.33
CA VAL A 9 -2.87 1.69 16.59
C VAL A 9 -2.99 2.14 15.14
N LEU A 10 -4.11 1.85 14.48
CA LEU A 10 -4.36 2.27 13.09
C LEU A 10 -4.40 3.79 12.95
N ARG A 11 -5.11 4.49 13.86
CA ARG A 11 -5.15 5.96 13.86
C ARG A 11 -3.77 6.57 14.10
N LYS A 12 -3.01 6.02 15.04
CA LYS A 12 -1.64 6.48 15.31
C LYS A 12 -0.75 6.25 14.09
N TRP A 13 -0.79 5.06 13.51
CA TRP A 13 -0.05 4.72 12.30
C TRP A 13 -0.42 5.64 11.12
N TRP A 14 -1.71 5.92 10.95
CA TRP A 14 -2.20 6.85 9.93
C TRP A 14 -1.61 8.24 10.15
N ALA A 15 -1.69 8.78 11.37
CA ALA A 15 -1.10 10.08 11.71
C ALA A 15 0.42 10.12 11.49
N ASP A 16 1.11 9.01 11.77
CA ASP A 16 2.57 8.88 11.61
C ASP A 16 3.02 8.72 10.14
N ASN A 17 2.11 8.44 9.20
CA ASN A 17 2.42 8.22 7.77
C ASN A 17 1.64 9.17 6.83
N PRO A 18 1.87 10.50 6.91
CA PRO A 18 1.16 11.48 6.07
C PRO A 18 1.43 11.31 4.58
N ASP A 19 2.58 10.74 4.20
CA ASP A 19 2.95 10.48 2.81
C ASP A 19 2.00 9.49 2.10
N LEU A 20 1.24 8.71 2.87
CA LEU A 20 0.27 7.76 2.34
C LEU A 20 -1.14 8.35 2.19
N HIS A 21 -1.43 9.51 2.80
CA HIS A 21 -2.78 10.08 2.82
C HIS A 21 -3.25 10.41 1.41
N TYR A 22 -2.44 11.18 0.67
CA TYR A 22 -2.74 11.54 -0.72
C TYR A 22 -2.90 10.33 -1.66
N PRO A 23 -1.91 9.42 -1.80
CA PRO A 23 -2.05 8.31 -2.73
C PRO A 23 -3.17 7.34 -2.31
N MET A 24 -3.35 7.08 -1.02
CA MET A 24 -4.39 6.15 -0.57
C MET A 24 -5.80 6.72 -0.82
N THR A 25 -6.01 8.02 -0.56
CA THR A 25 -7.27 8.70 -0.88
C THR A 25 -7.54 8.71 -2.39
N ALA A 26 -6.51 8.93 -3.20
CA ALA A 26 -6.62 8.90 -4.66
C ALA A 26 -6.96 7.50 -5.21
N TYR A 27 -6.29 6.44 -4.75
CA TYR A 27 -6.60 5.09 -5.20
C TYR A 27 -7.96 4.62 -4.69
N ALA A 28 -8.30 4.94 -3.44
CA ALA A 28 -9.60 4.61 -2.87
C ALA A 28 -10.74 5.31 -3.61
N SER A 29 -10.59 6.59 -3.98
CA SER A 29 -11.59 7.31 -4.76
C SER A 29 -11.77 6.70 -6.16
N ILE A 30 -10.69 6.33 -6.86
CA ILE A 30 -10.74 5.67 -8.17
C ILE A 30 -11.47 4.32 -8.09
N ILE A 31 -11.13 3.48 -7.10
CA ILE A 31 -11.78 2.18 -6.90
C ILE A 31 -13.26 2.38 -6.57
N SER A 32 -13.59 3.37 -5.75
CA SER A 32 -14.97 3.68 -5.37
C SER A 32 -15.81 4.10 -6.57
N VAL A 33 -15.27 4.97 -7.43
CA VAL A 33 -15.92 5.39 -8.68
C VAL A 33 -16.07 4.20 -9.63
N GLY A 34 -15.03 3.38 -9.80
CA GLY A 34 -15.08 2.18 -10.62
C GLY A 34 -16.11 1.16 -10.13
N SER A 35 -16.20 0.96 -8.82
CA SER A 35 -17.17 0.05 -8.19
C SER A 35 -18.61 0.55 -8.34
N THR A 36 -18.82 1.86 -8.19
CA THR A 36 -20.12 2.50 -8.45
C THR A 36 -20.52 2.35 -9.92
N MET A 37 -19.58 2.59 -10.83
CA MET A 37 -19.80 2.46 -12.27
C MET A 37 -20.11 1.02 -12.67
N TRP A 38 -19.42 0.03 -12.10
CA TRP A 38 -19.74 -1.39 -12.28
C TRP A 38 -21.17 -1.71 -11.83
N GLY A 39 -21.55 -1.27 -10.63
CA GLY A 39 -22.91 -1.48 -10.10
C GLY A 39 -23.99 -0.88 -11.01
N LEU A 40 -23.78 0.35 -11.48
CA LEU A 40 -24.71 1.02 -12.39
C LEU A 40 -24.82 0.31 -13.74
N LEU A 41 -23.68 -0.11 -14.32
CA LEU A 41 -23.66 -0.89 -15.56
C LEU A 41 -24.41 -2.21 -15.39
N PHE A 42 -24.20 -2.92 -14.28
CA PHE A 42 -24.88 -4.19 -14.00
C PHE A 42 -26.40 -4.04 -13.98
N ILE A 43 -26.92 -2.95 -13.40
CA ILE A 43 -28.35 -2.65 -13.40
C ILE A 43 -28.83 -2.29 -14.81
N MET A 44 -28.10 -1.42 -15.53
CA MET A 44 -28.48 -0.95 -16.87
C MET A 44 -28.50 -2.08 -17.92
N LEU A 45 -27.59 -3.05 -17.80
CA LEU A 45 -27.55 -4.23 -18.69
C LEU A 45 -28.58 -5.30 -18.32
N GLY A 46 -29.44 -5.07 -17.32
CA GLY A 46 -30.44 -6.06 -16.89
C GLY A 46 -29.85 -7.27 -16.16
N GLY A 47 -28.63 -7.16 -15.62
CA GLY A 47 -27.97 -8.23 -14.88
C GLY A 47 -28.74 -8.67 -13.63
N ALA A 48 -29.60 -7.81 -13.08
CA ALA A 48 -30.50 -8.15 -11.97
C ALA A 48 -31.67 -9.09 -12.36
N THR A 49 -31.99 -9.17 -13.65
CA THR A 49 -33.13 -9.96 -14.18
C THR A 49 -32.69 -11.20 -14.95
N ASP A 50 -31.40 -11.37 -15.23
CA ASP A 50 -30.86 -12.52 -15.95
C ASP A 50 -30.62 -13.73 -15.01
N PRO A 51 -31.23 -14.90 -15.27
CA PRO A 51 -31.01 -16.12 -14.49
C PRO A 51 -29.54 -16.58 -14.48
N GLN A 52 -28.77 -16.31 -15.53
CA GLN A 52 -27.35 -16.68 -15.62
C GLN A 52 -26.46 -15.81 -14.72
N ALA A 53 -26.90 -14.58 -14.42
CA ALA A 53 -26.17 -13.63 -13.59
C ALA A 53 -26.58 -13.66 -12.11
N SER A 54 -27.43 -14.61 -11.69
CA SER A 54 -28.00 -14.68 -10.34
C SER A 54 -26.93 -14.69 -9.23
N SER A 55 -25.81 -15.38 -9.45
CA SER A 55 -24.68 -15.42 -8.50
C SER A 55 -23.94 -14.08 -8.37
N LEU A 56 -24.00 -13.22 -9.39
CA LEU A 56 -23.34 -11.92 -9.43
C LEU A 56 -24.22 -10.79 -8.87
N VAL A 57 -25.51 -11.04 -8.65
CA VAL A 57 -26.43 -10.04 -8.10
C VAL A 57 -25.97 -9.53 -6.73
N PRO A 58 -25.64 -10.38 -5.73
CA PRO A 58 -25.26 -9.90 -4.40
C PRO A 58 -23.98 -9.06 -4.42
N ILE A 59 -22.98 -9.47 -5.22
CA ILE A 59 -21.69 -8.76 -5.27
C ILE A 59 -21.80 -7.44 -6.03
N SER A 60 -22.62 -7.37 -7.07
CA SER A 60 -22.85 -6.13 -7.82
C SER A 60 -23.61 -5.09 -6.98
N TRP A 61 -24.58 -5.51 -6.18
CA TRP A 61 -25.25 -4.64 -5.21
C TRP A 61 -24.30 -4.18 -4.09
N ALA A 62 -23.47 -5.07 -3.57
CA ALA A 62 -22.45 -4.73 -2.58
C ALA A 62 -21.45 -3.68 -3.14
N CYS A 63 -20.97 -3.88 -4.37
CA CYS A 63 -20.12 -2.92 -5.09
C CYS A 63 -20.82 -1.57 -5.28
N LEU A 64 -22.09 -1.57 -5.67
CA LEU A 64 -22.85 -0.33 -5.87
C LEU A 64 -22.97 0.48 -4.57
N ILE A 65 -23.37 -0.17 -3.47
CA ILE A 65 -23.56 0.49 -2.18
C ILE A 65 -22.22 0.94 -1.60
N LEU A 66 -21.23 0.05 -1.57
CA LEU A 66 -19.91 0.36 -1.01
C LEU A 66 -19.19 1.43 -1.82
N GLY A 67 -19.27 1.34 -3.15
CA GLY A 67 -18.74 2.34 -4.07
C GLY A 67 -19.45 3.70 -3.92
N GLY A 68 -20.78 3.71 -3.79
CA GLY A 68 -21.55 4.93 -3.61
C GLY A 68 -21.22 5.64 -2.29
N VAL A 69 -21.19 4.90 -1.19
CA VAL A 69 -20.80 5.42 0.13
C VAL A 69 -19.36 5.92 0.10
N GLY A 70 -18.44 5.14 -0.46
CA GLY A 70 -17.04 5.54 -0.59
C GLY A 70 -16.88 6.83 -1.41
N CYS A 71 -17.65 7.00 -2.49
CA CYS A 71 -17.63 8.22 -3.29
C CYS A 71 -18.05 9.43 -2.46
N PHE A 72 -19.10 9.31 -1.65
CA PHE A 72 -19.59 10.42 -0.84
C PHE A 72 -18.54 10.96 0.13
N PHE A 73 -17.73 10.09 0.74
CA PHE A 73 -16.71 10.50 1.71
C PHE A 73 -15.35 10.82 1.07
N LEU A 74 -14.92 10.05 0.07
CA LEU A 74 -13.57 10.16 -0.51
C LEU A 74 -13.46 11.21 -1.62
N LEU A 75 -14.54 11.46 -2.40
CA LEU A 75 -14.46 12.46 -3.49
C LEU A 75 -14.16 13.88 -2.97
N PRO A 76 -14.86 14.40 -1.94
CA PRO A 76 -14.62 15.76 -1.47
C PRO A 76 -13.16 15.96 -1.03
N GLU A 77 -12.61 14.99 -0.29
CA GLU A 77 -11.22 15.02 0.15
C GLU A 77 -10.25 14.91 -1.03
N PHE A 78 -10.54 14.05 -2.01
CA PHE A 78 -9.75 13.92 -3.21
C PHE A 78 -9.71 15.20 -4.06
N PHE A 79 -10.85 15.90 -4.22
CA PHE A 79 -10.91 17.17 -4.94
C PHE A 79 -10.10 18.27 -4.23
N LEU A 80 -10.10 18.31 -2.89
CA LEU A 80 -9.23 19.20 -2.13
C LEU A 80 -7.76 18.91 -2.46
N TYR A 81 -7.32 17.66 -2.40
CA TYR A 81 -5.94 17.31 -2.75
C TYR A 81 -5.57 17.66 -4.19
N ILE A 82 -6.46 17.46 -5.16
CA ILE A 82 -6.24 17.89 -6.55
C ILE A 82 -6.07 19.41 -6.62
N SER A 83 -6.92 20.17 -5.93
CA SER A 83 -6.83 21.63 -5.89
C SER A 83 -5.49 22.07 -5.31
N LEU A 84 -5.07 21.54 -4.15
CA LEU A 84 -3.78 21.85 -3.54
C LEU A 84 -2.62 21.49 -4.46
N ARG A 85 -2.68 20.35 -5.15
CA ARG A 85 -1.68 19.95 -6.13
C ARG A 85 -1.62 20.91 -7.32
N SER A 86 -2.75 21.36 -7.83
CA SER A 86 -2.79 22.32 -8.95
C SER A 86 -2.18 23.67 -8.56
N THR A 87 -2.46 24.15 -7.35
CA THR A 87 -1.85 25.37 -6.79
C THR A 87 -0.35 25.19 -6.61
N PHE A 88 0.08 24.02 -6.11
CA PHE A 88 1.50 23.69 -5.96
C PHE A 88 2.22 23.73 -7.32
N GLU A 89 1.67 23.04 -8.33
CA GLU A 89 2.27 22.99 -9.68
C GLU A 89 2.30 24.38 -10.32
N GLN A 90 1.26 25.19 -10.12
CA GLN A 90 1.21 26.57 -10.59
C GLN A 90 2.33 27.41 -9.97
N ILE A 91 2.53 27.36 -8.65
CA ILE A 91 3.60 28.13 -7.98
C ILE A 91 4.98 27.61 -8.38
N CYS A 92 5.15 26.30 -8.52
CA CYS A 92 6.41 25.72 -8.98
C CYS A 92 6.76 26.04 -10.43
N SER A 93 5.77 26.31 -11.28
CA SER A 93 5.99 26.72 -12.67
C SER A 93 6.41 28.19 -12.82
N GLN A 94 6.41 28.97 -11.73
CA GLN A 94 6.88 30.36 -11.77
C GLN A 94 8.40 30.42 -11.67
N ASP A 95 9.05 30.94 -12.71
CA ASP A 95 10.50 31.17 -12.73
C ASP A 95 10.94 32.43 -11.96
N ASN A 96 9.99 33.22 -11.43
CA ASN A 96 10.29 34.44 -10.69
C ASN A 96 10.49 34.17 -9.18
N ARG A 97 11.74 34.32 -8.73
CA ARG A 97 12.15 34.18 -7.33
C ARG A 97 11.29 34.99 -6.35
N THR A 98 10.94 36.22 -6.70
CA THR A 98 10.18 37.13 -5.81
C THR A 98 8.76 36.64 -5.56
N GLU A 99 8.14 36.05 -6.57
CA GLU A 99 6.76 35.59 -6.51
C GLU A 99 6.64 34.27 -5.73
N ILE A 100 7.66 33.40 -5.81
CA ILE A 100 7.76 32.21 -4.95
C ILE A 100 7.97 32.61 -3.48
N ILE A 101 8.75 33.65 -3.20
CA ILE A 101 8.90 34.16 -1.83
C ILE A 101 7.57 34.74 -1.32
N ARG A 102 6.81 35.43 -2.18
CA ARG A 102 5.50 36.00 -1.82
C ARG A 102 4.47 34.90 -1.49
N ARG A 103 4.39 33.86 -2.33
CA ARG A 103 3.47 32.71 -2.14
C ARG A 103 4.07 31.57 -1.32
N ARG A 104 5.18 31.83 -0.62
CA ARG A 104 5.92 30.83 0.14
C ARG A 104 5.04 30.04 1.08
N LYS A 105 4.16 30.71 1.83
CA LYS A 105 3.27 30.07 2.80
C LYS A 105 2.32 29.08 2.12
N GLU A 106 1.72 29.47 1.00
CA GLU A 106 0.81 28.61 0.23
C GLU A 106 1.55 27.39 -0.35
N LEU A 107 2.77 27.59 -0.85
CA LEU A 107 3.62 26.52 -1.36
C LEU A 107 4.02 25.53 -0.26
N GLU A 108 4.39 26.06 0.91
CA GLU A 108 4.80 25.30 2.09
C GLU A 108 3.60 24.51 2.66
N ASP A 109 2.43 25.14 2.82
CA ASP A 109 1.21 24.47 3.31
C ASP A 109 0.71 23.38 2.34
N ALA A 110 0.79 23.63 1.02
CA ALA A 110 0.46 22.64 0.00
C ALA A 110 1.42 21.44 0.01
N ALA A 111 2.73 21.69 0.11
CA ALA A 111 3.70 20.60 0.21
C ALA A 111 3.61 19.83 1.53
N GLU A 112 3.17 20.46 2.62
CA GLU A 112 2.95 19.78 3.91
C GLU A 112 1.80 18.78 3.85
N SER A 113 0.69 19.15 3.21
CA SER A 113 -0.50 18.30 3.03
C SER A 113 -0.30 17.21 1.96
N LEU A 114 0.50 17.45 0.92
CA LEU A 114 0.77 16.47 -0.14
C LEU A 114 1.84 15.42 0.24
N GLY A 115 2.66 15.69 1.26
CA GLY A 115 3.65 14.76 1.82
C GLY A 115 5.11 15.00 1.39
N SER A 116 5.99 14.13 1.86
CA SER A 116 7.46 14.26 1.82
C SER A 116 8.05 14.45 0.42
N SER A 117 7.43 13.82 -0.58
CA SER A 117 7.91 13.90 -1.96
C SER A 117 7.82 15.33 -2.49
N TYR A 118 6.69 15.98 -2.22
CA TYR A 118 6.47 17.37 -2.57
C TYR A 118 7.35 18.31 -1.73
N LYS A 119 7.54 18.03 -0.43
CA LYS A 119 8.53 18.74 0.42
C LYS A 119 9.95 18.72 -0.16
N SER A 120 10.41 17.56 -0.64
CA SER A 120 11.74 17.42 -1.26
C SER A 120 11.86 18.22 -2.55
N ARG A 121 10.78 18.31 -3.34
CA ARG A 121 10.73 19.09 -4.58
C ARG A 121 10.81 20.59 -4.29
N VAL A 122 10.13 21.09 -3.26
CA VAL A 122 10.26 22.49 -2.80
C VAL A 122 11.69 22.80 -2.39
N LEU A 123 12.33 21.91 -1.62
CA LEU A 123 13.73 22.09 -1.22
C LEU A 123 14.68 22.13 -2.43
N GLY A 124 14.42 21.34 -3.47
CA GLY A 124 15.17 21.40 -4.73
C GLY A 124 15.08 22.76 -5.40
N ILE A 125 13.86 23.31 -5.49
CA ILE A 125 13.58 24.63 -6.06
C ILE A 125 14.23 25.75 -5.22
N TYR A 126 14.18 25.66 -3.89
CA TYR A 126 14.85 26.61 -3.00
C TYR A 126 16.37 26.58 -3.13
N ARG A 127 16.98 25.41 -3.37
CA ARG A 127 18.41 25.33 -3.68
C ARG A 127 18.73 26.01 -5.01
N GLN A 128 17.93 25.79 -6.05
CA GLN A 128 18.13 26.39 -7.37
C GLN A 128 18.03 27.92 -7.33
N MET A 129 17.14 28.48 -6.51
CA MET A 129 16.94 29.92 -6.38
C MET A 129 17.69 30.58 -5.20
N GLU A 130 18.60 29.84 -4.55
CA GLU A 130 19.36 30.30 -3.38
C GLU A 130 18.49 30.91 -2.27
N ILE A 131 17.32 30.32 -2.02
CA ILE A 131 16.42 30.71 -0.94
C ILE A 131 16.73 29.84 0.28
N LYS A 132 17.02 30.46 1.43
CA LYS A 132 17.25 29.73 2.68
C LYS A 132 15.94 29.08 3.18
N PRO A 133 15.86 27.74 3.27
CA PRO A 133 14.68 27.07 3.82
C PRO A 133 14.53 27.36 5.31
N ASN A 134 13.29 27.38 5.81
CA ASN A 134 13.03 27.54 7.23
C ASN A 134 13.49 26.29 8.01
N ARG A 135 13.90 26.42 9.27
CA ARG A 135 14.43 25.32 10.11
C ARG A 135 13.46 24.13 10.22
N ARG A 136 12.14 24.39 10.15
CA ARG A 136 11.06 23.39 10.15
C ARG A 136 11.06 22.48 8.91
N TRP A 137 11.72 22.87 7.82
CA TRP A 137 11.70 22.21 6.51
C TRP A 137 12.85 21.23 6.26
N ARG A 138 13.59 20.83 7.30
CA ARG A 138 14.60 19.78 7.19
C ARG A 138 13.89 18.43 7.06
N VAL A 139 13.79 17.91 5.84
CA VAL A 139 13.07 16.66 5.56
C VAL A 139 13.84 15.47 6.16
N ALA A 140 13.22 14.78 7.12
CA ALA A 140 13.61 13.42 7.48
C ALA A 140 13.27 12.47 6.32
N PRO A 141 14.09 11.43 6.04
CA PRO A 141 13.81 10.49 4.96
C PRO A 141 12.44 9.83 5.16
N SER A 142 11.60 9.85 4.12
CA SER A 142 10.24 9.30 4.24
C SER A 142 10.21 7.77 4.29
N THR A 143 9.26 7.23 5.03
CA THR A 143 8.99 5.78 5.09
C THR A 143 8.59 5.23 3.72
N VAL A 144 7.90 6.03 2.90
CA VAL A 144 7.52 5.66 1.52
C VAL A 144 8.74 5.54 0.60
N THR A 145 9.74 6.42 0.73
CA THR A 145 10.99 6.27 -0.03
C THR A 145 11.78 5.05 0.43
N SER A 146 11.78 4.74 1.73
CA SER A 146 12.36 3.48 2.24
C SER A 146 11.67 2.23 1.68
N ARG A 147 10.33 2.20 1.62
CA ARG A 147 9.57 1.08 1.05
C ARG A 147 9.77 0.94 -0.46
N ARG A 148 9.77 2.06 -1.19
CA ARG A 148 10.07 2.08 -2.63
C ARG A 148 11.52 1.63 -2.90
N LYS A 149 12.46 2.04 -2.03
CA LYS A 149 13.85 1.59 -2.05
C LYS A 149 13.95 0.09 -1.79
N TRP A 150 13.18 -0.47 -0.85
CA TRP A 150 13.10 -1.92 -0.65
C TRP A 150 12.61 -2.66 -1.91
N TRP A 151 11.49 -2.23 -2.52
CA TRP A 151 10.92 -2.85 -3.72
C TRP A 151 11.81 -2.81 -4.96
N SER A 152 12.71 -1.83 -5.07
CA SER A 152 13.59 -1.66 -6.24
C SER A 152 15.04 -2.05 -6.00
N ASN A 153 15.42 -2.42 -4.78
CA ASN A 153 16.82 -2.69 -4.44
C ASN A 153 17.16 -4.17 -4.59
N THR A 154 18.02 -4.48 -5.55
CA THR A 154 18.55 -5.84 -5.78
C THR A 154 19.60 -6.25 -4.75
N ASN A 155 20.20 -5.30 -4.01
CA ASN A 155 21.10 -5.59 -2.88
C ASN A 155 20.30 -5.90 -1.61
N SER A 156 19.63 -7.04 -1.61
CA SER A 156 18.93 -7.60 -0.45
C SER A 156 19.86 -8.47 0.39
N LYS A 157 19.52 -8.69 1.67
CA LYS A 157 20.27 -9.64 2.53
C LYS A 157 20.36 -11.03 1.90
N LEU A 158 19.30 -11.46 1.21
CA LEU A 158 19.27 -12.71 0.42
C LEU A 158 20.35 -12.76 -0.67
N SER A 159 20.63 -11.63 -1.34
CA SER A 159 21.70 -11.55 -2.35
C SER A 159 23.10 -11.58 -1.72
N GLN A 160 23.25 -11.17 -0.45
CA GLN A 160 24.53 -11.26 0.27
C GLN A 160 24.76 -12.67 0.84
N VAL A 161 23.70 -13.33 1.33
CA VAL A 161 23.78 -14.70 1.85
C VAL A 161 24.02 -15.71 0.74
N LEU A 162 23.50 -15.47 -0.48
CA LEU A 162 23.70 -16.33 -1.65
C LEU A 162 24.35 -15.57 -2.82
N PRO A 163 25.65 -15.22 -2.72
CA PRO A 163 26.33 -14.34 -3.68
C PRO A 163 26.50 -14.96 -5.07
N ASN A 164 26.50 -16.29 -5.17
CA ASN A 164 26.74 -17.00 -6.43
C ASN A 164 25.50 -17.09 -7.34
N LEU A 165 24.32 -16.71 -6.85
CA LEU A 165 23.09 -16.77 -7.63
C LEU A 165 22.89 -15.47 -8.42
N LYS A 166 23.48 -15.43 -9.63
CA LYS A 166 23.26 -14.39 -10.64
C LYS A 166 21.78 -13.96 -10.83
N PRO A 167 20.77 -14.86 -10.81
CA PRO A 167 19.38 -14.43 -10.97
C PRO A 167 18.85 -13.55 -9.82
N LEU A 168 19.39 -13.65 -8.60
CA LEU A 168 18.97 -12.82 -7.46
C LEU A 168 19.36 -11.34 -7.59
N LYS A 169 20.35 -11.04 -8.45
CA LYS A 169 20.77 -9.68 -8.78
C LYS A 169 19.87 -9.00 -9.81
N ASN A 170 18.95 -9.75 -10.44
CA ASN A 170 17.98 -9.21 -11.38
C ASN A 170 16.79 -8.59 -10.64
N ARG A 171 16.40 -7.38 -11.04
CA ARG A 171 15.25 -6.66 -10.46
C ARG A 171 13.95 -7.44 -10.56
N SER A 172 13.71 -8.08 -11.71
CA SER A 172 12.48 -8.86 -11.94
C SER A 172 12.37 -10.05 -11.00
N THR A 173 13.48 -10.75 -10.73
CA THR A 173 13.50 -11.90 -9.83
C THR A 173 13.30 -11.48 -8.39
N HIS A 174 13.90 -10.37 -7.96
CA HIS A 174 13.68 -9.80 -6.63
C HIS A 174 12.21 -9.42 -6.41
N GLN A 175 11.61 -8.73 -7.37
CA GLN A 175 10.19 -8.38 -7.33
C GLN A 175 9.29 -9.62 -7.34
N ALA A 176 9.61 -10.63 -8.16
CA ALA A 176 8.87 -11.88 -8.19
C ALA A 176 8.91 -12.61 -6.84
N ILE A 177 10.08 -12.68 -6.19
CA ILE A 177 10.20 -13.29 -4.85
C ILE A 177 9.34 -12.55 -3.84
N ILE A 178 9.36 -11.21 -3.82
CA ILE A 178 8.51 -10.43 -2.91
C ILE A 178 7.03 -10.69 -3.18
N VAL A 179 6.60 -10.70 -4.44
CA VAL A 179 5.20 -10.94 -4.82
C VAL A 179 4.75 -12.33 -4.41
N VAL A 180 5.50 -13.36 -4.79
CA VAL A 180 5.15 -14.77 -4.51
C VAL A 180 5.10 -15.02 -3.00
N THR A 181 6.08 -14.51 -2.25
CA THR A 181 6.10 -14.69 -0.79
C THR A 181 4.96 -13.93 -0.11
N THR A 182 4.69 -12.69 -0.52
CA THR A 182 3.60 -11.89 0.05
C THR A 182 2.22 -12.50 -0.25
N ILE A 183 2.00 -12.97 -1.48
CA ILE A 183 0.76 -13.66 -1.87
C ILE A 183 0.59 -14.95 -1.06
N SER A 184 1.65 -15.76 -0.93
CA SER A 184 1.59 -17.02 -0.19
C SER A 184 1.27 -16.80 1.29
N ILE A 185 1.90 -15.80 1.94
CA ILE A 185 1.61 -15.41 3.32
C ILE A 185 0.15 -14.95 3.45
N SER A 186 -0.30 -14.08 2.53
CA SER A 186 -1.68 -13.58 2.55
C SER A 186 -2.69 -14.70 2.37
N MET A 187 -2.42 -15.66 1.49
CA MET A 187 -3.31 -16.78 1.22
C MET A 187 -3.41 -17.70 2.44
N LEU A 188 -2.27 -18.08 3.04
CA LEU A 188 -2.26 -18.90 4.27
C LEU A 188 -2.94 -18.21 5.45
N THR A 189 -2.72 -16.91 5.63
CA THR A 189 -3.34 -16.16 6.73
C THR A 189 -4.84 -15.96 6.54
N LEU A 190 -5.29 -15.72 5.30
CA LEU A 190 -6.70 -15.60 4.97
C LEU A 190 -7.41 -16.93 5.16
N GLU A 191 -6.82 -18.01 4.64
CA GLU A 191 -7.34 -19.37 4.75
C GLU A 191 -7.43 -19.81 6.22
N ALA A 192 -6.39 -19.60 7.03
CA ALA A 192 -6.42 -19.93 8.46
C ALA A 192 -7.40 -19.09 9.31
N SER A 193 -7.75 -17.88 8.88
CA SER A 193 -8.57 -16.94 9.68
C SER A 193 -10.04 -16.90 9.30
N ILE A 194 -10.34 -16.97 8.00
CA ILE A 194 -11.69 -16.84 7.45
C ILE A 194 -12.20 -18.19 6.91
N GLY A 195 -11.30 -19.13 6.65
CA GLY A 195 -11.60 -20.33 5.86
C GLY A 195 -11.48 -20.08 4.36
N GLY A 196 -11.53 -21.17 3.60
CA GLY A 196 -11.64 -21.16 2.15
C GLY A 196 -13.01 -20.63 1.69
N MET A 197 -13.25 -20.72 0.38
CA MET A 197 -14.53 -20.30 -0.22
C MET A 197 -15.73 -21.10 0.28
N ASP A 198 -15.48 -22.31 0.80
CA ASP A 198 -16.44 -23.21 1.43
C ASP A 198 -16.66 -22.92 2.92
N GLY A 199 -15.95 -21.95 3.50
CA GLY A 199 -16.06 -21.55 4.90
C GLY A 199 -15.34 -22.48 5.88
N LEU A 200 -14.54 -23.44 5.37
CA LEU A 200 -13.72 -24.35 6.16
C LEU A 200 -12.24 -24.08 5.90
N THR A 201 -11.39 -24.31 6.89
CA THR A 201 -9.94 -24.26 6.73
C THR A 201 -9.45 -25.64 6.30
N THR A 202 -8.70 -25.71 5.21
CA THR A 202 -8.05 -26.92 4.73
C THR A 202 -6.72 -27.14 5.45
N SER A 203 -6.64 -28.21 6.22
CA SER A 203 -5.41 -28.56 6.92
C SER A 203 -4.37 -29.19 5.97
N ILE A 204 -3.29 -28.45 5.68
CA ILE A 204 -2.14 -28.94 4.91
C ILE A 204 -1.49 -30.15 5.61
N ASN A 205 -1.50 -30.19 6.95
CA ASN A 205 -0.94 -31.31 7.71
C ASN A 205 -1.61 -32.63 7.34
N ASP A 206 -2.94 -32.61 7.37
CA ASP A 206 -3.79 -33.77 7.14
C ASP A 206 -3.87 -34.11 5.65
N LEU A 207 -3.78 -33.10 4.77
CA LEU A 207 -3.62 -33.28 3.34
C LEU A 207 -2.31 -34.03 2.99
N VAL A 208 -1.20 -33.68 3.65
CA VAL A 208 0.10 -34.33 3.46
C VAL A 208 0.12 -35.73 4.09
N LEU A 209 -0.54 -35.92 5.22
CA LEU A 209 -0.63 -37.21 5.92
C LEU A 209 -1.71 -38.15 5.34
N GLY A 210 -2.56 -37.65 4.44
CA GLY A 210 -3.61 -38.42 3.75
C GLY A 210 -4.80 -38.79 4.64
N SER A 211 -5.09 -38.03 5.70
CA SER A 211 -6.24 -38.29 6.56
C SER A 211 -7.56 -37.85 5.90
N SER A 212 -8.65 -38.55 6.24
CA SER A 212 -9.95 -38.39 5.58
C SER A 212 -10.74 -37.14 5.99
N GLU A 213 -10.37 -36.49 7.09
CA GLU A 213 -10.96 -35.23 7.56
C GLU A 213 -9.91 -34.14 7.51
N ALA A 214 -9.89 -33.36 6.41
CA ALA A 214 -8.92 -32.29 6.18
C ALA A 214 -9.52 -30.88 6.36
N ASN A 215 -10.73 -30.78 6.92
CA ASN A 215 -11.49 -29.55 6.99
C ASN A 215 -11.85 -29.22 8.44
N TYR A 216 -11.46 -28.03 8.90
CA TYR A 216 -11.70 -27.55 10.25
C TYR A 216 -12.44 -26.20 10.25
N PRO A 217 -13.19 -25.86 11.30
CA PRO A 217 -13.80 -24.54 11.41
C PRO A 217 -12.73 -23.47 11.71
N PRO A 218 -12.76 -22.31 11.03
CA PRO A 218 -11.85 -21.21 11.33
C PRO A 218 -12.13 -20.59 12.72
N PRO A 219 -11.13 -20.02 13.40
CA PRO A 219 -9.72 -19.95 13.01
C PRO A 219 -8.97 -21.23 13.38
N TYR A 220 -8.25 -21.80 12.42
CA TYR A 220 -7.45 -23.00 12.64
C TYR A 220 -6.14 -22.90 11.84
N LEU A 221 -5.02 -23.22 12.49
CA LEU A 221 -3.69 -23.13 11.90
C LEU A 221 -2.91 -24.41 12.23
N ASP A 222 -2.63 -25.16 11.17
CA ASP A 222 -1.83 -26.38 11.27
C ASP A 222 -0.37 -26.14 11.61
N PRO A 223 0.31 -27.12 12.24
CA PRO A 223 1.76 -27.06 12.45
C PRO A 223 2.55 -26.85 11.16
N ILE A 224 2.22 -27.56 10.06
CA ILE A 224 2.90 -27.41 8.76
C ILE A 224 2.68 -26.01 8.19
N SER A 225 1.43 -25.53 8.18
CA SER A 225 1.10 -24.18 7.73
C SER A 225 1.79 -23.10 8.58
N GLY A 226 1.93 -23.33 9.89
CA GLY A 226 2.68 -22.48 10.80
C GLY A 226 4.18 -22.43 10.47
N ILE A 227 4.81 -23.58 10.25
CA ILE A 227 6.22 -23.63 9.84
C ILE A 227 6.41 -22.93 8.50
N LEU A 228 5.53 -23.19 7.52
CA LEU A 228 5.57 -22.53 6.21
C LEU A 228 5.41 -21.02 6.33
N LEU A 229 4.51 -20.54 7.19
CA LEU A 229 4.33 -19.12 7.47
C LEU A 229 5.58 -18.49 8.08
N THR A 230 6.22 -19.15 9.06
CA THR A 230 7.48 -18.66 9.64
C THR A 230 8.62 -18.63 8.62
N PHE A 231 8.71 -19.65 7.76
CA PHE A 231 9.70 -19.71 6.69
C PHE A 231 9.48 -18.59 5.66
N LEU A 232 8.24 -18.38 5.19
CA LEU A 232 7.91 -17.35 4.21
C LEU A 232 8.11 -15.94 4.78
N THR A 233 7.78 -15.71 6.05
CA THR A 233 8.01 -14.42 6.72
C THR A 233 9.51 -14.15 6.89
N MET A 234 10.30 -15.17 7.23
CA MET A 234 11.76 -15.08 7.27
C MET A 234 12.34 -14.80 5.88
N LEU A 235 11.83 -15.45 4.83
CA LEU A 235 12.25 -15.23 3.45
C LEU A 235 11.93 -13.80 2.99
N LEU A 236 10.72 -13.32 3.31
CA LEU A 236 10.31 -11.93 3.05
C LEU A 236 11.22 -10.95 3.79
N TRP A 237 11.58 -11.23 5.04
CA TRP A 237 12.55 -10.41 5.78
C TRP A 237 13.93 -10.43 5.14
N LEU A 238 14.38 -11.54 4.57
CA LEU A 238 15.66 -11.63 3.86
C LEU A 238 15.70 -10.81 2.56
N THR A 239 14.54 -10.51 1.97
CA THR A 239 14.44 -9.57 0.83
C THR A 239 14.59 -8.11 1.25
N SER A 240 14.62 -7.79 2.55
CA SER A 240 14.88 -6.44 3.05
C SER A 240 16.25 -5.93 2.61
N PRO A 241 16.42 -4.61 2.39
CA PRO A 241 17.70 -4.06 1.96
C PRO A 241 18.80 -4.42 2.96
N ALA A 242 19.94 -4.87 2.44
CA ALA A 242 21.12 -5.06 3.26
C ALA A 242 21.60 -3.70 3.80
N ARG A 243 22.21 -3.72 4.99
CA ARG A 243 22.84 -2.52 5.57
C ARG A 243 23.95 -2.09 4.60
N PRO A 244 24.07 -0.80 4.25
CA PRO A 244 25.18 -0.36 3.40
C PRO A 244 26.50 -0.68 4.11
N GLU A 245 27.45 -1.31 3.42
CA GLU A 245 28.80 -1.62 3.93
C GLU A 245 29.66 -0.38 4.23
N ASN A 246 29.13 0.84 4.07
CA ASN A 246 29.89 2.09 4.21
C ASN A 246 29.44 2.93 5.43
N GLU A 247 29.27 2.29 6.58
CA GLU A 247 29.27 2.96 7.90
C GLU A 247 30.26 2.25 8.82
N GLU A 248 31.46 1.96 8.31
CA GLU A 248 32.64 1.70 9.14
C GLU A 248 33.42 3.02 9.19
N PHE A 249 33.26 3.72 10.31
CA PHE A 249 34.04 4.87 10.81
C PHE A 249 34.80 5.73 9.80
N ASP A 250 34.32 6.96 9.61
CA ASP A 250 35.13 8.19 9.56
C ASP A 250 34.33 9.36 10.17
#